data_AF-A0A0G3BK98-F1
#
_entry.id   AF-A0A0G3BK98-F1
#
_cell.length_a   1.000
_cell.length_b   1.000
_cell.length_c   1.000
_cell.angle_alpha   90.00
_cell.angle_beta   90.00
_cell.angle_gamma   90.00
#
_symmetry.space_group_name_H-M   'P 1'
#
loop_
_entity.id
_entity.type
_entity.pdbx_description
1 polymer ?
#
loop_
_entity_poly.entity_id
_entity_poly.type
_entity_poly.pdbx_seq_one_letter_code
_entity_poly.pdbx_strand_id
1 'polypeptide(L)'
;MKEYKLSGWPELPVAYQRTAYQRMLHQMSQGFVPLAQLVRASGLSRDVVRVFLAQLGQRGVLMERERAGTPLALQMAARPFAWLRRTVTGTRTPRT
;
A
#
# COMPACT_ATOMS: atom_id res chain seq x y z
N MET A 1 -6.77 -1.36 -17.79
CA MET A 1 -5.52 -0.83 -17.21
C MET A 1 -5.22 -1.55 -15.90
N LYS A 2 -3.95 -1.81 -15.57
CA LYS A 2 -3.56 -2.50 -14.32
C LYS A 2 -3.63 -1.55 -13.13
N GLU A 3 -4.29 -2.00 -12.06
CA GLU A 3 -4.43 -1.28 -10.80
C GLU A 3 -3.80 -2.09 -9.67
N TYR A 4 -3.23 -1.36 -8.71
CA TYR A 4 -2.47 -1.93 -7.60
C TYR A 4 -3.14 -1.53 -6.30
N LYS A 5 -3.35 -2.50 -5.41
CA LYS A 5 -3.88 -2.27 -4.07
C LYS A 5 -3.00 -2.95 -3.04
N LEU A 6 -2.92 -2.36 -1.85
CA LEU A 6 -2.27 -2.97 -0.70
C LEU A 6 -3.22 -4.02 -0.06
N SER A 7 -2.79 -5.28 0.07
CA SER A 7 -3.54 -6.29 0.86
C SER A 7 -3.24 -6.21 2.35
N GLY A 8 -2.08 -5.70 2.73
CA GLY A 8 -1.62 -5.56 4.11
C GLY A 8 -0.45 -4.59 4.19
N TRP A 9 -0.15 -4.08 5.37
CA TRP A 9 0.89 -3.06 5.51
C TRP A 9 2.29 -3.66 5.51
N PRO A 10 3.16 -3.27 4.56
CA PRO A 10 4.54 -3.72 4.56
C PRO A 10 5.31 -3.13 5.74
N GLU A 11 6.09 -3.95 6.43
CA GLU A 11 7.12 -3.45 7.34
C GLU A 11 8.28 -2.88 6.52
N LEU A 12 8.27 -1.57 6.32
CA LEU A 12 9.24 -0.90 5.47
C LEU A 12 10.54 -0.60 6.22
N PRO A 13 11.70 -0.94 5.64
CA PRO A 13 13.00 -0.51 6.14
C PRO A 13 13.08 1.02 6.23
N VAL A 14 13.95 1.54 7.10
CA VAL A 14 14.21 2.98 7.28
C VAL A 14 14.45 3.72 5.95
N ALA A 15 15.05 3.06 4.95
CA ALA A 15 15.29 3.61 3.62
C ALA A 15 14.01 4.08 2.87
N TYR A 16 12.84 3.53 3.22
CA TYR A 16 11.55 3.87 2.61
C TYR A 16 10.66 4.73 3.51
N GLN A 17 11.18 5.30 4.60
CA GLN A 17 10.44 6.23 5.48
C GLN A 17 10.26 7.64 4.89
N ARG A 18 10.57 7.86 3.61
CA ARG A 18 10.34 9.15 2.96
C ARG A 18 8.84 9.38 2.80
N THR A 19 8.41 10.63 2.97
CA THR A 19 7.01 11.05 2.83
C THR A 19 6.38 10.63 1.49
N ALA A 20 7.17 10.57 0.42
CA ALA A 20 6.74 10.09 -0.89
C ALA A 20 6.23 8.64 -0.89
N TYR A 21 6.95 7.72 -0.23
CA TYR A 21 6.55 6.32 -0.12
C TYR A 21 5.35 6.15 0.81
N GLN A 22 5.33 6.87 1.93
CA GLN A 22 4.19 6.86 2.86
C GLN A 22 2.89 7.32 2.20
N ARG A 23 2.94 8.41 1.41
CA ARG A 23 1.78 8.89 0.62
C ARG A 23 1.31 7.85 -0.40
N MET A 24 2.25 7.18 -1.07
CA MET A 24 1.92 6.15 -2.04
C MET A 24 1.23 4.94 -1.39
N LEU A 25 1.73 4.49 -0.25
CA LEU A 25 1.11 3.41 0.53
C LEU A 25 -0.27 3.80 1.06
N HIS A 26 -0.41 5.03 1.52
CA HIS A 26 -1.70 5.56 1.98
C HIS A 26 -2.72 5.60 0.84
N GLN A 27 -2.31 5.97 -0.39
CA GLN A 27 -3.19 5.89 -1.56
C GLN A 27 -3.55 4.42 -1.89
N MET A 28 -2.58 3.50 -1.84
CA MET A 28 -2.81 2.08 -2.13
C MET A 28 -3.62 1.35 -1.05
N SER A 29 -3.64 1.85 0.19
CA SER A 29 -4.47 1.29 1.26
C SER A 29 -5.93 1.70 1.10
N GLN A 30 -6.19 2.87 0.52
CA GLN A 30 -7.54 3.37 0.25
C GLN A 30 -8.25 2.62 -0.87
N GLY A 31 -7.52 2.08 -1.85
CA GLY A 31 -8.17 1.38 -2.97
C GLY A 31 -7.21 0.87 -4.04
N PHE A 32 -7.80 0.42 -5.15
CA PHE A 32 -7.06 0.05 -6.35
C PHE A 32 -6.63 1.32 -7.08
N VAL A 33 -5.31 1.53 -7.22
CA VAL A 33 -4.74 2.75 -7.79
C VAL A 33 -3.89 2.39 -9.01
N PRO A 34 -4.07 3.07 -10.16
CA PRO A 34 -3.25 2.84 -11.34
C PRO A 34 -1.83 3.40 -11.17
N LEU A 35 -0.86 2.80 -11.88
CA LEU A 35 0.55 3.21 -11.82
C LEU A 35 0.76 4.71 -12.06
N ALA A 36 0.04 5.30 -13.02
CA ALA A 36 0.16 6.72 -13.34
C ALA A 36 -0.23 7.63 -12.16
N GLN A 37 -1.21 7.21 -11.35
CA GLN A 37 -1.62 7.96 -10.17
C GLN A 37 -0.62 7.82 -9.04
N LEU A 38 0.01 6.64 -8.87
CA LEU A 38 1.09 6.43 -7.90
C LEU A 38 2.32 7.30 -8.21
N VAL A 39 2.70 7.40 -9.48
CA VAL A 39 3.78 8.28 -9.93
C VAL A 39 3.46 9.74 -9.61
N ARG A 40 2.25 10.22 -9.94
CA ARG A 40 1.84 11.60 -9.66
C ARG A 40 1.78 11.91 -8.16
N ALA A 41 1.25 11.00 -7.35
CA ALA A 41 1.07 11.23 -5.91
C ALA A 41 2.37 11.15 -5.11
N SER A 42 3.30 10.28 -5.52
CA SER A 42 4.60 10.11 -4.88
C SER A 42 5.63 11.14 -5.35
N GLY A 43 5.49 11.68 -6.56
CA GLY A 43 6.50 12.53 -7.19
C GLY A 43 7.79 11.77 -7.54
N LEU A 44 7.77 10.44 -7.47
CA LEU A 44 8.91 9.57 -7.80
C LEU A 44 8.89 9.20 -9.28
N SER A 45 10.08 8.93 -9.84
CA SER A 45 10.19 8.42 -11.20
C SER A 45 9.45 7.08 -11.35
N ARG A 46 8.89 6.85 -12.54
CA ARG A 46 8.12 5.63 -12.85
C ARG A 46 8.90 4.35 -12.54
N ASP A 47 10.20 4.32 -12.81
CA ASP A 47 11.07 3.17 -12.52
C ASP A 47 11.19 2.89 -11.02
N VAL A 48 11.35 3.93 -10.20
CA VAL A 48 11.38 3.79 -8.73
C VAL A 48 10.07 3.20 -8.22
N VAL A 49 8.93 3.67 -8.74
CA VAL A 49 7.61 3.13 -8.39
C VAL A 49 7.48 1.66 -8.82
N ARG A 50 7.96 1.29 -10.01
CA ARG A 50 7.94 -0.12 -10.46
C ARG A 50 8.79 -1.03 -9.59
N VAL A 51 10.00 -0.60 -9.23
CA VAL A 51 10.88 -1.36 -8.33
C VAL A 51 10.22 -1.54 -6.97
N PHE A 52 9.58 -0.49 -6.45
CA PHE A 52 8.85 -0.55 -5.19
C PHE A 52 7.66 -1.51 -5.25
N LEU A 53 6.85 -1.47 -6.32
CA LEU A 53 5.75 -2.42 -6.51
C LEU A 53 6.26 -3.86 -6.60
N ALA A 54 7.36 -4.11 -7.31
CA ALA A 54 7.97 -5.43 -7.37
C ALA A 54 8.38 -5.96 -5.98
N GLN A 55 8.94 -5.09 -5.12
CA GLN A 55 9.25 -5.46 -3.73
C GLN A 55 7.99 -5.75 -2.90
N LEU A 56 6.91 -4.99 -3.08
CA LEU A 56 5.63 -5.27 -2.43
C LEU A 56 5.04 -6.62 -2.88
N GLY A 57 5.18 -6.95 -4.17
CA GLY A 57 4.80 -8.24 -4.74
C GLY A 57 5.61 -9.39 -4.15
N GLN A 58 6.94 -9.25 -4.04
CA GLN A 58 7.81 -10.23 -3.39
C GLN A 58 7.44 -10.48 -1.92
N ARG A 59 6.92 -9.47 -1.23
CA ARG A 59 6.45 -9.57 0.15
C ARG A 59 5.03 -10.13 0.28
N GLY A 60 4.33 -10.37 -0.82
CA GLY A 60 2.95 -10.87 -0.82
C GLY A 60 1.91 -9.87 -0.32
N VAL A 61 2.26 -8.58 -0.24
CA VAL A 61 1.36 -7.51 0.27
C VAL A 61 0.74 -6.67 -0.86
N LEU A 62 0.99 -7.05 -2.11
CA LEU A 62 0.47 -6.38 -3.30
C LEU A 62 -0.65 -7.22 -3.92
N MET A 63 -1.78 -6.57 -4.20
CA MET A 63 -2.81 -7.12 -5.08
C MET A 63 -2.80 -6.39 -6.40
N GLU A 64 -2.70 -7.15 -7.48
CA GLU A 64 -2.86 -6.67 -8.84
C GLU A 64 -4.27 -6.97 -9.32
N ARG A 65 -4.93 -5.97 -9.88
CA ARG A 65 -6.22 -6.13 -10.54
C ARG A 65 -6.13 -5.57 -11.94
N GLU A 66 -6.49 -6.39 -12.92
CA GLU A 66 -6.83 -5.85 -14.23
C GLU A 66 -8.22 -5.23 -14.14
N ARG A 67 -8.28 -3.92 -14.37
CA ARG A 67 -9.55 -3.23 -14.53
C ARG A 67 -10.17 -3.67 -15.86
N ALA A 68 -10.86 -4.81 -15.83
CA ALA A 68 -11.88 -5.16 -16.81
C ALA A 68 -13.04 -4.20 -16.54
N GLY A 69 -13.33 -3.30 -17.48
CA GLY A 69 -14.38 -2.30 -17.34
C GLY A 69 -15.71 -2.99 -17.04
N THR A 70 -16.16 -2.97 -15.78
CA THR A 70 -17.50 -3.36 -15.38
C THR A 70 -18.10 -2.23 -14.54
N PRO A 71 -19.33 -1.79 -14.86
CA PRO A 71 -19.89 -0.55 -14.37
C PRO A 71 -20.32 -0.65 -12.91
N LEU A 72 -20.05 0.43 -12.17
CA LEU A 72 -20.64 1.02 -10.96
C LEU A 72 -21.49 0.23 -9.92
N ALA A 73 -22.03 -0.95 -10.19
CA ALA A 73 -23.09 -1.56 -9.36
C ALA A 73 -22.61 -2.50 -8.23
N LEU A 74 -21.33 -2.90 -8.20
CA LEU A 74 -20.83 -3.91 -7.24
C LEU A 74 -19.82 -3.36 -6.22
N GLN A 75 -19.94 -2.09 -5.81
CA GLN A 75 -19.07 -1.47 -4.79
C GLN A 75 -19.70 -1.37 -3.39
N MET A 76 -20.95 -1.81 -3.19
CA MET A 76 -21.64 -1.69 -1.90
C MET A 76 -21.38 -2.83 -0.90
N ALA A 77 -20.53 -3.81 -1.19
CA ALA A 77 -20.38 -4.99 -0.33
C ALA A 77 -18.94 -5.51 -0.22
N ALA A 78 -18.02 -4.75 0.38
CA ALA A 78 -16.76 -5.35 0.85
C ALA A 78 -16.07 -4.57 1.99
N ARG A 79 -16.68 -4.71 3.18
CA ARG A 79 -16.07 -4.91 4.51
C ARG A 79 -15.21 -3.77 5.15
N PRO A 80 -15.55 -3.37 6.39
CA PRO A 80 -14.80 -2.38 7.14
C PRO A 80 -13.53 -2.98 7.79
N PHE A 81 -12.49 -2.15 7.90
CA PHE A 81 -11.50 -2.15 9.00
C PHE A 81 -11.00 -3.51 9.54
N ALA A 82 -10.07 -4.16 8.83
CA ALA A 82 -9.33 -5.32 9.35
C ALA A 82 -7.81 -5.07 9.54
N TRP A 83 -7.36 -3.81 9.59
CA TRP A 83 -5.93 -3.48 9.65
C TRP A 83 -5.41 -2.97 11.01
N LEU A 84 -6.26 -2.79 12.03
CA LEU A 84 -5.76 -2.55 13.39
C LEU A 84 -5.55 -3.88 14.14
N ARG A 85 -4.46 -4.59 13.82
CA ARG A 85 -3.86 -5.54 14.78
C ARG A 85 -2.35 -5.32 14.86
N ARG A 86 -1.98 -4.56 15.88
CA ARG A 86 -0.91 -4.83 16.86
C ARG A 86 0.54 -4.86 16.35
N THR A 87 1.35 -3.90 16.83
CA THR A 87 2.43 -4.11 17.83
C THR A 87 2.88 -2.76 18.44
N VAL A 88 2.34 -2.38 19.60
CA VAL A 88 3.08 -1.54 20.56
C VAL A 88 3.66 -2.51 21.58
N THR A 89 4.86 -3.02 21.28
CA THR A 89 5.70 -3.69 22.26
C THR A 89 6.57 -2.61 22.89
N GLY A 90 5.99 -1.86 23.81
CA GLY A 90 6.74 -0.93 24.65
C GLY A 90 7.44 -1.73 25.74
N THR A 91 8.69 -2.14 25.49
CA THR A 91 9.59 -2.66 26.53
C THR A 91 9.90 -1.53 27.51
N ARG A 92 9.21 -1.49 28.66
CA ARG A 92 9.57 -0.61 29.77
C ARG A 92 10.25 -1.43 30.86
N THR A 93 11.57 -1.30 30.90
CA THR A 93 12.47 -1.81 31.93
C THR A 93 12.05 -1.35 33.34
N PRO A 94 12.01 -2.23 34.35
CA PRO A 94 11.90 -1.81 35.74
C PRO A 94 13.26 -1.29 36.24
N ARG A 95 13.29 -0.07 36.77
CA ARG A 95 14.40 0.42 37.59
C ARG A 95 14.15 0.02 39.05
N THR A 96 15.24 -0.42 39.66
CA THR A 96 15.52 -0.70 41.08
C THR A 96 14.89 0.25 42.07
#